data_AF-A0A5N0TAN4-F1
#
_entry.id   AF-A0A5N0TAN4-F1
#
_cell.length_a   1.000
_cell.length_b   1.000
_cell.length_c   1.000
_cell.angle_alpha   90.00
_cell.angle_beta   90.00
_cell.angle_gamma   90.00
#
_symmetry.space_group_name_H-M   'P 1'
#
loop_
_entity.id
_entity.type
_entity.pdbx_description
1 polymer ?
#
loop_
_entity_poly.entity_id
_entity_poly.type
_entity_poly.pdbx_seq_one_letter_code
_entity_poly.pdbx_strand_id
1 'polypeptide(L)'
;MSTRATAWLLAALASTTWAQTDSTDDAAEAPPPASLAELASQSDLVAVVQVADTDYVYARGFPTGGTAFLRVLIRWRLTHPVGDLVRVYDEGLHEGECYFQNPDVGEEGRRHLLFVRDNPDVDNQFLGLPHGCSLEVLVTADNGYALRYPPSNFELTNDLAALARPLQFADPYAVVDDDELTIAERDALLEGGWLVQQDDGRYRFTHGIPLGDLRPLLGEENLTHDRTLLRPTE
;
A
#
# COMPACT_ATOMS: atom_id res chain seq x y z
N MET A 1 -45.65 81.47 -2.61
CA MET A 1 -44.17 81.42 -2.71
C MET A 1 -43.67 80.17 -1.98
N SER A 2 -42.93 79.33 -2.69
CA SER A 2 -41.89 78.39 -2.19
C SER A 2 -42.27 77.39 -1.08
N THR A 3 -42.48 76.09 -1.34
CA THR A 3 -41.59 74.98 -1.79
C THR A 3 -41.34 74.00 -0.64
N ARG A 4 -41.59 72.70 -0.90
CA ARG A 4 -40.76 71.50 -0.65
C ARG A 4 -41.67 70.28 -0.42
N ALA A 5 -41.75 69.35 -1.38
CA ALA A 5 -40.86 68.21 -1.65
C ALA A 5 -41.23 66.99 -0.78
N THR A 6 -42.01 66.03 -1.30
CA THR A 6 -41.60 64.75 -1.93
C THR A 6 -40.85 63.80 -0.98
N ALA A 7 -41.43 62.63 -0.71
CA ALA A 7 -40.67 61.41 -0.42
C ALA A 7 -41.53 60.17 -0.72
N TRP A 8 -41.10 59.43 -1.74
CA TRP A 8 -41.60 58.12 -2.15
C TRP A 8 -41.03 57.02 -1.25
N LEU A 9 -41.84 56.02 -0.88
CA LEU A 9 -41.34 54.76 -0.31
C LEU A 9 -40.82 53.87 -1.44
N LEU A 10 -39.52 53.55 -1.40
CA LEU A 10 -38.90 52.47 -2.16
C LEU A 10 -38.78 51.24 -1.25
N ALA A 11 -39.39 50.13 -1.67
CA ALA A 11 -39.22 48.83 -1.04
C ALA A 11 -37.85 48.25 -1.40
N ALA A 12 -37.04 47.90 -0.40
CA ALA A 12 -35.80 47.17 -0.58
C ALA A 12 -36.09 45.66 -0.67
N LEU A 13 -35.84 45.07 -1.83
CA LEU A 13 -35.73 43.62 -2.01
C LEU A 13 -34.31 43.21 -1.60
N ALA A 14 -34.19 42.45 -0.51
CA ALA A 14 -32.94 41.83 -0.12
C ALA A 14 -32.67 40.62 -1.02
N SER A 15 -31.70 40.74 -1.92
CA SER A 15 -31.20 39.63 -2.72
C SER A 15 -30.23 38.79 -1.87
N THR A 16 -30.71 37.67 -1.35
CA THR A 16 -29.86 36.67 -0.70
C THR A 16 -29.01 36.02 -1.79
N THR A 17 -27.75 36.45 -1.89
CA THR A 17 -26.77 35.83 -2.79
C THR A 17 -26.31 34.55 -2.10
N TRP A 18 -26.69 33.40 -2.66
CA TRP A 18 -26.16 32.12 -2.22
C TRP A 18 -24.71 32.05 -2.69
N ALA A 19 -23.78 32.03 -1.74
CA ALA A 19 -22.37 31.77 -2.01
C ALA A 19 -22.26 30.32 -2.48
N GLN A 20 -22.03 30.15 -3.76
CA GLN A 20 -21.69 28.87 -4.38
C GLN A 20 -20.23 28.59 -3.97
N THR A 21 -20.04 27.72 -2.98
CA THR A 21 -18.74 27.12 -2.73
C THR A 21 -18.42 26.24 -3.92
N ASP A 22 -17.49 26.69 -4.75
CA ASP A 22 -16.76 25.84 -5.69
C ASP A 22 -16.11 24.73 -4.86
N SER A 23 -16.70 23.54 -4.91
CA SER A 23 -16.00 22.31 -4.58
C SER A 23 -15.10 22.01 -5.78
N THR A 24 -13.90 22.61 -5.80
CA THR A 24 -12.79 22.07 -6.58
C THR A 24 -12.46 20.72 -5.98
N ASP A 25 -12.97 19.69 -6.63
CA ASP A 25 -12.54 18.31 -6.50
C ASP A 25 -11.10 18.26 -7.04
N ASP A 26 -10.14 18.70 -6.22
CA ASP A 26 -8.72 18.50 -6.45
C ASP A 26 -8.46 17.00 -6.24
N ALA A 27 -8.81 16.20 -7.24
CA ALA A 27 -8.27 14.86 -7.38
C ALA A 27 -6.74 15.03 -7.42
N ALA A 28 -6.08 14.71 -6.32
CA ALA A 28 -4.63 14.79 -6.22
C ALA A 28 -4.04 13.95 -7.36
N GLU A 29 -3.18 14.57 -8.17
CA GLU A 29 -2.49 13.90 -9.25
C GLU A 29 -1.67 12.73 -8.67
N ALA A 30 -1.81 11.55 -9.28
CA ALA A 30 -1.06 10.36 -8.90
C ALA A 30 0.43 10.69 -8.82
N PRO A 31 1.15 10.28 -7.75
CA PRO A 31 2.55 10.58 -7.65
C PRO A 31 3.33 9.85 -8.76
N PRO A 32 4.43 10.44 -9.27
CA PRO A 32 5.21 9.81 -10.33
C PRO A 32 5.83 8.48 -9.84
N PRO A 33 6.21 7.56 -10.75
CA PRO A 33 6.87 6.32 -10.38
C PRO A 33 8.12 6.54 -9.53
N ALA A 34 8.29 5.75 -8.46
CA ALA A 34 9.40 5.87 -7.51
C ALA A 34 10.38 4.70 -7.62
N SER A 35 11.62 4.89 -7.16
CA SER A 35 12.56 3.78 -6.98
C SER A 35 12.41 3.14 -5.59
N LEU A 36 12.83 1.88 -5.43
CA LEU A 36 12.88 1.21 -4.13
C LEU A 36 13.75 1.96 -3.11
N ALA A 37 14.86 2.56 -3.56
CA ALA A 37 15.72 3.38 -2.71
C ALA A 37 15.03 4.66 -2.26
N GLU A 38 14.24 5.28 -3.14
CA GLU A 38 13.45 6.45 -2.81
C GLU A 38 12.35 6.13 -1.79
N LEU A 39 11.58 5.07 -2.02
CA LEU A 39 10.58 4.58 -1.07
C LEU A 39 11.22 4.27 0.29
N ALA A 40 12.36 3.59 0.30
CA ALA A 40 13.09 3.29 1.53
C ALA A 40 13.56 4.57 2.23
N SER A 41 14.05 5.57 1.49
CA SER A 41 14.52 6.84 2.03
C SER A 41 13.42 7.66 2.70
N GLN A 42 12.19 7.55 2.20
CA GLN A 42 10.99 8.22 2.70
C GLN A 42 10.30 7.46 3.85
N SER A 43 10.72 6.22 4.10
CA SER A 43 10.14 5.37 5.14
C SER A 43 10.86 5.54 6.48
N ASP A 44 10.11 5.37 7.56
CA ASP A 44 10.63 5.20 8.92
C ASP A 44 10.81 3.72 9.26
N LEU A 45 10.00 2.86 8.64
CA LEU A 45 10.07 1.40 8.71
C LEU A 45 10.10 0.78 7.31
N VAL A 46 11.11 -0.04 7.04
CA VAL A 46 11.13 -0.99 5.91
C VAL A 46 11.32 -2.39 6.46
N ALA A 47 10.35 -3.26 6.23
CA ALA A 47 10.37 -4.60 6.77
C ALA A 47 9.57 -5.60 5.94
N VAL A 48 9.94 -6.87 6.01
CA VAL A 48 9.04 -7.96 5.63
C VAL A 48 8.10 -8.19 6.80
N VAL A 49 6.81 -8.11 6.52
CA VAL A 49 5.74 -8.26 7.50
C VAL A 49 4.73 -9.30 7.06
N GLN A 50 3.95 -9.81 8.00
CA GLN A 50 2.84 -10.72 7.77
C GLN A 50 1.56 -10.16 8.39
N VAL A 51 0.47 -10.14 7.64
CA VAL A 51 -0.82 -9.68 8.15
C VAL A 51 -1.28 -10.63 9.26
N ALA A 52 -1.61 -10.06 10.43
CA ALA A 52 -2.13 -10.83 11.56
C ALA A 52 -3.63 -10.61 11.75
N ASP A 53 -4.10 -9.37 11.59
CA ASP A 53 -5.50 -8.99 11.70
C ASP A 53 -5.72 -7.59 11.09
N THR A 54 -6.97 -7.22 10.83
CA THR A 54 -7.38 -5.87 10.41
C THR A 54 -8.68 -5.48 11.11
N ASP A 55 -8.82 -4.21 11.50
CA ASP A 55 -10.05 -3.66 12.09
C ASP A 55 -10.78 -2.68 11.14
N TYR A 56 -10.66 -2.90 9.83
CA TYR A 56 -11.22 -2.01 8.83
C TYR A 56 -12.74 -1.88 8.91
N VAL A 57 -13.20 -0.64 8.74
CA VAL A 57 -14.59 -0.30 8.49
C VAL A 57 -14.84 -0.39 6.99
N TYR A 58 -15.94 -1.05 6.61
CA TYR A 58 -16.29 -1.23 5.21
C TYR A 58 -17.55 -0.45 4.83
N ALA A 59 -17.54 0.14 3.63
CA ALA A 59 -18.71 0.69 2.98
C ALA A 59 -18.83 0.10 1.57
N ARG A 60 -19.99 -0.51 1.27
CA ARG A 60 -20.28 -1.14 -0.03
C ARG A 60 -19.23 -2.18 -0.48
N GLY A 61 -18.60 -2.86 0.47
CA GLY A 61 -17.59 -3.89 0.21
C GLY A 61 -16.16 -3.36 0.09
N PHE A 62 -15.93 -2.05 0.21
CA PHE A 62 -14.59 -1.44 0.19
C PHE A 62 -14.20 -0.96 1.60
N PRO A 63 -12.95 -1.17 2.02
CA PRO A 63 -12.46 -0.59 3.27
C PRO A 63 -12.41 0.93 3.13
N THR A 64 -12.92 1.64 4.13
CA THR A 64 -12.96 3.12 4.16
C THR A 64 -12.12 3.71 5.28
N GLY A 65 -11.57 2.86 6.15
CA GLY A 65 -10.59 3.27 7.13
C GLY A 65 -10.41 2.24 8.24
N GLY A 66 -9.28 2.31 8.93
CA GLY A 66 -8.92 1.46 10.06
C GLY A 66 -7.45 1.08 10.05
N THR A 67 -7.11 0.04 10.79
CA THR A 67 -5.75 -0.38 11.09
C THR A 67 -5.52 -1.83 10.68
N ALA A 68 -4.40 -2.08 10.01
CA ALA A 68 -3.81 -3.40 9.92
C ALA A 68 -2.82 -3.65 11.05
N PHE A 69 -2.87 -4.84 11.61
CA PHE A 69 -1.93 -5.35 12.59
C PHE A 69 -0.98 -6.33 11.89
N LEU A 70 0.29 -5.94 11.77
CA LEU A 70 1.26 -6.65 10.96
C LEU A 70 2.39 -7.19 11.85
N ARG A 71 2.66 -8.49 11.76
CA ARG A 71 3.82 -9.12 12.43
C ARG A 71 5.08 -8.84 11.64
N VAL A 72 6.10 -8.32 12.30
CA VAL A 72 7.40 -8.04 11.68
C VAL A 72 8.23 -9.32 11.62
N LEU A 73 8.53 -9.78 10.40
CA LEU A 73 9.33 -10.98 10.15
C LEU A 73 10.81 -10.64 9.97
N ILE A 74 11.11 -9.62 9.16
CA ILE A 74 12.48 -9.20 8.83
C ILE A 74 12.55 -7.68 8.85
N ARG A 75 13.42 -7.13 9.70
CA ARG A 75 13.67 -5.68 9.81
C ARG A 75 14.81 -5.28 8.86
N TRP A 76 14.58 -4.30 7.98
CA TRP A 76 15.61 -3.75 7.08
C TRP A 76 15.95 -2.31 7.41
N ARG A 77 14.94 -1.48 7.68
CA ARG A 77 15.09 -0.09 8.11
C ARG A 77 14.17 0.20 9.29
N LEU A 78 14.69 0.94 10.25
CA LEU A 78 14.06 1.42 11.48
C LEU A 78 14.72 2.74 11.89
N THR A 79 13.92 3.78 12.09
CA THR A 79 14.35 5.05 12.69
C THR A 79 14.28 5.02 14.21
N HIS A 80 13.43 4.16 14.78
CA HIS A 80 13.31 3.90 16.22
C HIS A 80 12.99 2.43 16.51
N PRO A 81 13.11 1.95 17.76
CA PRO A 81 12.72 0.59 18.12
C PRO A 81 11.24 0.33 17.86
N VAL A 82 10.91 -0.84 17.31
CA VAL A 82 9.53 -1.30 17.09
C VAL A 82 9.36 -2.71 17.64
N GLY A 83 8.18 -2.98 18.19
CA GLY A 83 7.80 -4.33 18.62
C GLY A 83 7.66 -5.31 17.46
N ASP A 84 7.29 -6.55 17.78
CA ASP A 84 7.04 -7.60 16.78
C ASP A 84 5.69 -7.43 16.06
N LEU A 85 4.80 -6.58 16.57
CA LEU A 85 3.54 -6.21 15.96
C LEU A 85 3.52 -4.70 15.72
N VAL A 86 3.30 -4.29 14.47
CA VAL A 86 3.16 -2.89 14.08
C VAL A 86 1.74 -2.61 13.60
N ARG A 87 1.31 -1.36 13.76
CA ARG A 87 -0.01 -0.87 13.36
C ARG A 87 0.14 0.05 12.16
N VAL A 88 -0.48 -0.29 11.04
CA VAL A 88 -0.54 0.57 9.86
C VAL A 88 -1.96 1.06 9.69
N TYR A 89 -2.16 2.37 9.74
CA TYR A 89 -3.46 3.00 9.61
C TYR A 89 -3.65 3.61 8.24
N ASP A 90 -4.87 3.50 7.73
CA ASP A 90 -5.32 4.17 6.52
C ASP A 90 -6.76 4.65 6.67
N GLU A 91 -7.14 5.69 5.93
CA GLU A 91 -8.48 6.25 5.91
C GLU A 91 -8.81 6.85 4.55
N GLY A 92 -10.01 6.51 4.05
CA GLY A 92 -10.52 7.02 2.79
C GLY A 92 -10.38 6.02 1.65
N LEU A 93 -10.53 6.56 0.44
CA LEU A 93 -10.52 5.86 -0.85
C LEU A 93 -9.72 6.71 -1.83
N HIS A 94 -8.40 6.80 -1.62
CA HIS A 94 -7.47 7.60 -2.41
C HIS A 94 -6.36 6.71 -2.96
N GLU A 95 -5.80 7.02 -4.13
CA GLU A 95 -4.73 6.17 -4.68
C GLU A 95 -3.59 5.92 -3.68
N GLY A 96 -3.09 4.68 -3.66
CA GLY A 96 -2.02 4.26 -2.77
C GLY A 96 -2.48 3.85 -1.36
N GLU A 97 -3.75 3.45 -1.16
CA GLU A 97 -4.20 2.97 0.14
C GLU A 97 -3.43 1.73 0.62
N CYS A 98 -3.20 1.70 1.92
CA CYS A 98 -2.55 0.63 2.67
C CYS A 98 -3.56 -0.33 3.29
N TYR A 99 -4.48 -0.83 2.46
CA TYR A 99 -5.41 -1.86 2.87
C TYR A 99 -4.85 -3.26 2.61
N PHE A 100 -4.86 -4.09 3.65
CA PHE A 100 -4.39 -5.47 3.61
C PHE A 100 -5.58 -6.44 3.71
N GLN A 101 -5.51 -7.57 3.00
CA GLN A 101 -6.55 -8.59 3.14
C GLN A 101 -6.47 -9.24 4.53
N ASN A 102 -7.59 -9.26 5.25
CA ASN A 102 -7.65 -9.95 6.52
C ASN A 102 -7.50 -11.47 6.31
N PRO A 103 -6.63 -12.18 7.05
CA PRO A 103 -6.59 -13.64 7.00
C PRO A 103 -7.91 -14.25 7.47
N ASP A 104 -8.32 -15.34 6.82
CA ASP A 104 -9.40 -16.18 7.30
C ASP A 104 -9.01 -16.94 8.57
N VAL A 105 -10.00 -17.43 9.31
CA VAL A 105 -9.78 -18.12 10.58
C VAL A 105 -8.95 -19.39 10.37
N GLY A 106 -7.75 -19.41 10.96
CA GLY A 106 -6.83 -20.54 10.88
C GLY A 106 -5.88 -20.49 9.69
N GLU A 107 -5.96 -19.46 8.85
CA GLU A 107 -5.00 -19.20 7.78
C GLU A 107 -3.87 -18.29 8.25
N GLU A 108 -2.69 -18.48 7.67
CA GLU A 108 -1.58 -17.54 7.84
C GLU A 108 -1.81 -16.34 6.93
N GLY A 109 -1.79 -15.10 7.42
CA GLY A 109 -1.98 -13.94 6.55
C GLY A 109 -0.87 -13.73 5.51
N ARG A 110 -1.20 -12.92 4.50
CA ARG A 110 -0.30 -12.54 3.40
C ARG A 110 0.94 -11.81 3.91
N ARG A 111 2.03 -11.90 3.14
CA ARG A 111 3.32 -11.29 3.47
C ARG A 111 3.64 -10.17 2.52
N HIS A 112 4.24 -9.13 3.05
CA HIS A 112 4.53 -7.93 2.30
C HIS A 112 5.90 -7.36 2.66
N LEU A 113 6.60 -6.78 1.69
CA LEU A 113 7.65 -5.82 1.93
C LEU A 113 7.00 -4.45 2.13
N LEU A 114 7.03 -3.96 3.37
CA LEU A 114 6.37 -2.76 3.84
C LEU A 114 7.30 -1.54 3.76
N PHE A 115 6.75 -0.39 3.37
CA PHE A 115 7.34 0.94 3.33
C PHE A 115 6.36 1.91 3.99
N VAL A 116 6.65 2.35 5.21
CA VAL A 116 5.74 3.23 5.97
C VAL A 116 6.49 4.27 6.78
N ARG A 117 5.80 5.37 7.06
CA ARG A 117 6.29 6.49 7.88
C ARG A 117 5.55 6.54 9.21
N ASP A 118 6.16 7.14 10.21
CA ASP A 118 5.53 7.32 11.52
C ASP A 118 4.28 8.19 11.41
N ASN A 119 3.25 7.83 12.18
CA ASN A 119 2.12 8.70 12.42
C ASN A 119 2.53 9.76 13.46
N PRO A 120 2.63 11.05 13.10
CA PRO A 120 3.01 12.09 14.07
C PRO A 120 1.95 12.33 15.14
N ASP A 121 0.71 11.91 14.90
CA ASP A 121 -0.43 12.17 15.78
C ASP A 121 -0.73 11.00 16.73
N VAL A 122 -0.22 9.80 16.44
CA VAL A 122 -0.52 8.58 17.20
C VAL A 122 0.73 7.73 17.41
N ASP A 123 1.16 7.61 18.66
CA ASP A 123 2.30 6.79 19.05
C ASP A 123 2.16 5.33 18.59
N ASN A 124 3.28 4.77 18.09
CA ASN A 124 3.39 3.37 17.64
C ASN A 124 2.37 3.00 16.56
N GLN A 125 2.05 3.95 15.68
CA GLN A 125 1.25 3.73 14.49
C GLN A 125 1.99 4.32 13.29
N PHE A 126 1.86 3.65 12.15
CA PHE A 126 2.45 4.05 10.90
C PHE A 126 1.37 4.42 9.89
N LEU A 127 1.75 5.25 8.92
CA LEU A 127 0.95 5.64 7.76
C LEU A 127 1.63 5.19 6.47
N GLY A 128 0.83 4.97 5.43
CA GLY A 128 1.33 4.76 4.08
C GLY A 128 2.15 5.93 3.53
N LEU A 129 2.91 5.63 2.48
CA LEU A 129 3.49 6.66 1.62
C LEU A 129 2.48 7.02 0.52
N PRO A 130 2.57 8.23 -0.08
CA PRO A 130 1.71 8.60 -1.19
C PRO A 130 1.77 7.62 -2.38
N HIS A 131 2.89 6.94 -2.58
CA HIS A 131 3.11 5.98 -3.67
C HIS A 131 2.55 4.57 -3.38
N GLY A 132 1.86 4.38 -2.25
CA GLY A 132 1.55 3.06 -1.69
C GLY A 132 2.59 2.62 -0.65
N CYS A 133 2.34 1.49 0.02
CA CYS A 133 3.17 1.06 1.14
C CYS A 133 3.61 -0.40 1.16
N SER A 134 3.13 -1.26 0.26
CA SER A 134 3.49 -2.69 0.36
C SER A 134 3.59 -3.43 -0.97
N LEU A 135 4.65 -4.23 -1.11
CA LEU A 135 4.82 -5.16 -2.23
C LEU A 135 4.66 -6.59 -1.75
N GLU A 136 3.92 -7.42 -2.49
CA GLU A 136 3.64 -8.80 -2.08
C GLU A 136 4.89 -9.70 -2.07
N VAL A 137 5.02 -10.47 -0.99
CA VAL A 137 6.12 -11.42 -0.77
C VAL A 137 5.52 -12.82 -0.62
N LEU A 138 6.11 -13.79 -1.31
CA LEU A 138 5.71 -15.19 -1.30
C LEU A 138 6.80 -16.07 -0.66
N VAL A 139 6.36 -17.14 -0.01
CA VAL A 139 7.23 -18.22 0.45
C VAL A 139 7.61 -19.16 -0.72
N THR A 140 8.91 -19.31 -0.94
CA THR A 140 9.46 -20.21 -1.96
C THR A 140 9.47 -21.66 -1.45
N ALA A 141 9.57 -22.63 -2.38
CA ALA A 141 9.55 -24.06 -2.05
C ALA A 141 10.71 -24.52 -1.15
N ASP A 142 11.80 -23.75 -1.09
CA ASP A 142 12.94 -23.93 -0.20
C ASP A 142 12.82 -23.15 1.13
N ASN A 143 11.61 -22.67 1.47
CA ASN A 143 11.30 -21.87 2.66
C ASN A 143 12.02 -20.52 2.73
N GLY A 144 12.40 -19.97 1.58
CA GLY A 144 12.85 -18.59 1.47
C GLY A 144 11.68 -17.62 1.25
N TYR A 145 12.02 -16.34 1.14
CA TYR A 145 11.08 -15.29 0.74
C TYR A 145 11.51 -14.69 -0.60
N ALA A 146 10.54 -14.40 -1.45
CA ALA A 146 10.76 -13.67 -2.70
C ALA A 146 9.61 -12.69 -2.94
N LEU A 147 9.93 -11.54 -3.53
CA LEU A 147 8.93 -10.62 -4.07
C LEU A 147 8.17 -11.34 -5.20
N ARG A 148 6.84 -11.28 -5.19
CA ARG A 148 6.03 -11.74 -6.32
C ARG A 148 6.36 -10.90 -7.55
N TYR A 149 6.51 -11.53 -8.71
CA TYR A 149 6.72 -10.82 -9.98
C TYR A 149 5.62 -11.17 -11.00
N PRO A 150 5.09 -10.17 -11.74
CA PRO A 150 5.36 -8.73 -11.61
C PRO A 150 4.79 -8.14 -10.31
N PRO A 151 5.40 -7.09 -9.74
CA PRO A 151 4.84 -6.40 -8.58
C PRO A 151 3.48 -5.79 -8.94
N SER A 152 2.55 -5.80 -7.98
CA SER A 152 1.31 -5.01 -8.04
C SER A 152 1.43 -3.77 -7.15
N ASN A 153 0.51 -2.83 -7.34
CA ASN A 153 0.26 -1.70 -6.43
C ASN A 153 1.39 -0.67 -6.32
N PHE A 154 2.43 -0.75 -7.15
CA PHE A 154 3.47 0.26 -7.28
C PHE A 154 3.89 0.45 -8.73
N GLU A 155 3.98 1.70 -9.14
CA GLU A 155 4.75 2.07 -10.33
C GLU A 155 6.21 2.27 -9.91
N LEU A 156 7.06 1.32 -10.26
CA LEU A 156 8.48 1.33 -9.91
C LEU A 156 9.36 1.70 -11.11
N THR A 157 10.35 2.55 -10.87
CA THR A 157 11.37 2.89 -11.89
C THR A 157 12.47 1.84 -11.99
N ASN A 158 12.60 0.95 -11.00
CA ASN A 158 13.56 -0.15 -11.02
C ASN A 158 13.24 -1.14 -12.14
N ASP A 159 14.25 -1.56 -12.91
CA ASP A 159 14.12 -2.69 -13.83
C ASP A 159 14.11 -4.02 -13.05
N LEU A 160 12.95 -4.32 -12.48
CA LEU A 160 12.73 -5.55 -11.72
C LEU A 160 12.66 -6.79 -12.63
N ALA A 161 12.33 -6.62 -13.90
CA ALA A 161 12.31 -7.70 -14.88
C ALA A 161 13.68 -8.35 -15.02
N ALA A 162 14.76 -7.56 -14.96
CA ALA A 162 16.14 -8.06 -15.01
C ALA A 162 16.54 -8.95 -13.82
N LEU A 163 15.82 -8.87 -12.70
CA LEU A 163 16.06 -9.67 -11.49
C LEU A 163 15.06 -10.82 -11.33
N ALA A 164 13.92 -10.76 -12.03
CA ALA A 164 12.89 -11.76 -11.98
C ALA A 164 13.39 -13.08 -12.56
N ARG A 165 13.14 -14.18 -11.84
CA ARG A 165 13.51 -15.52 -12.28
C ARG A 165 12.41 -16.53 -11.97
N PRO A 166 12.37 -17.65 -12.71
CA PRO A 166 11.45 -18.74 -12.37
C PRO A 166 11.69 -19.22 -10.94
N LEU A 167 10.61 -19.30 -10.16
CA LEU A 167 10.61 -19.80 -8.78
C LEU A 167 9.43 -20.75 -8.57
N GLN A 168 9.64 -21.74 -7.72
CA GLN A 168 8.55 -22.55 -7.18
C GLN A 168 8.13 -21.97 -5.83
N PHE A 169 6.83 -21.77 -5.64
CA PHE A 169 6.26 -21.26 -4.41
C PHE A 169 5.54 -22.35 -3.63
N ALA A 170 5.82 -22.41 -2.32
CA ALA A 170 5.04 -23.21 -1.37
C ALA A 170 3.90 -22.38 -0.75
N ASP A 171 3.92 -21.06 -0.94
CA ASP A 171 2.90 -20.15 -0.44
C ASP A 171 1.52 -20.42 -1.09
N PRO A 172 0.44 -20.58 -0.30
CA PRO A 172 -0.91 -20.70 -0.86
C PRO A 172 -1.31 -19.46 -1.67
N TYR A 173 -0.83 -18.27 -1.30
CA TYR A 173 -1.12 -17.02 -2.00
C TYR A 173 -0.36 -16.85 -3.32
N ALA A 174 0.46 -17.82 -3.70
CA ALA A 174 1.00 -17.88 -5.06
C ALA A 174 -0.02 -18.37 -6.09
N VAL A 175 -1.21 -18.80 -5.64
CA VAL A 175 -2.35 -19.19 -6.48
C VAL A 175 -3.47 -18.17 -6.30
N VAL A 176 -4.05 -17.72 -7.41
CA VAL A 176 -5.17 -16.77 -7.44
C VAL A 176 -6.32 -17.35 -8.25
N ASP A 177 -7.53 -16.95 -7.88
CA ASP A 177 -8.75 -17.29 -8.59
C ASP A 177 -8.93 -16.45 -9.87
N ASP A 178 -9.80 -16.88 -10.78
CA ASP A 178 -10.00 -16.21 -12.09
C ASP A 178 -10.63 -14.81 -11.95
N ASP A 179 -11.39 -14.57 -10.87
CA ASP A 179 -12.05 -13.30 -10.58
C ASP A 179 -11.19 -12.30 -9.79
N GLU A 180 -10.02 -12.72 -9.31
CA GLU A 180 -9.02 -11.83 -8.70
C GLU A 180 -8.25 -11.01 -9.75
N LEU A 181 -8.22 -11.46 -11.01
CA LEU A 181 -7.50 -10.81 -12.10
C LEU A 181 -8.47 -10.28 -13.15
N THR A 182 -8.18 -9.10 -13.69
CA THR A 182 -8.89 -8.66 -14.90
C THR A 182 -8.50 -9.54 -16.08
N ILE A 183 -9.39 -9.68 -17.07
CA ILE A 183 -9.11 -10.45 -18.30
C ILE A 183 -7.79 -9.97 -18.96
N ALA A 184 -7.61 -8.66 -19.07
CA ALA A 184 -6.44 -8.07 -19.71
C ALA A 184 -5.15 -8.36 -18.93
N GLU A 185 -5.19 -8.25 -17.60
CA GLU A 185 -4.06 -8.57 -16.73
C GLU A 185 -3.70 -10.05 -16.82
N ARG A 186 -4.69 -10.94 -16.66
CA ARG A 186 -4.48 -12.39 -16.76
C ARG A 186 -3.85 -12.78 -18.09
N ASP A 187 -4.39 -12.29 -19.20
CA ASP A 187 -3.90 -12.63 -20.55
C ASP A 187 -2.46 -12.14 -20.74
N ALA A 188 -2.12 -10.94 -20.24
CA ALA A 188 -0.75 -10.40 -20.27
C ALA A 188 0.22 -11.23 -19.41
N LEU A 189 -0.20 -11.64 -18.21
CA LEU A 189 0.61 -12.47 -17.32
C LEU A 189 0.86 -13.88 -17.91
N LEU A 190 -0.14 -14.46 -18.58
CA LEU A 190 -0.02 -15.74 -19.30
C LEU A 190 0.92 -15.61 -20.50
N GLU A 191 0.77 -14.56 -21.32
CA GLU A 191 1.64 -14.30 -22.47
C GLU A 191 3.10 -14.08 -22.03
N GLY A 192 3.32 -13.38 -20.92
CA GLY A 192 4.63 -13.18 -20.31
C GLY A 192 5.21 -14.44 -19.65
N GLY A 193 4.44 -15.51 -19.50
CA GLY A 193 4.85 -16.74 -18.83
C GLY A 193 5.04 -16.59 -17.31
N TRP A 194 4.49 -15.54 -16.71
CA TRP A 194 4.56 -15.24 -15.27
C TRP A 194 3.42 -15.89 -14.47
N LEU A 195 2.46 -16.44 -15.20
CA LEU A 195 1.31 -17.15 -14.67
C LEU A 195 1.15 -18.47 -15.42
N VAL A 196 0.68 -19.51 -14.73
CA VAL A 196 0.32 -20.79 -15.33
C VAL A 196 -1.04 -21.25 -14.81
N GLN A 197 -1.93 -21.62 -15.73
CA GLN A 197 -3.23 -22.19 -15.36
C GLN A 197 -3.05 -23.57 -14.73
N GLN A 198 -3.79 -23.85 -13.67
CA GLN A 198 -3.85 -25.12 -12.97
C GLN A 198 -5.06 -25.95 -13.47
N ASP A 199 -5.07 -27.24 -13.18
CA ASP A 199 -6.14 -28.16 -13.63
C ASP A 199 -7.53 -27.81 -13.05
N ASP A 200 -7.56 -27.11 -11.91
CA ASP A 200 -8.78 -26.68 -11.21
C ASP A 200 -9.31 -25.31 -11.70
N GLY A 201 -8.68 -24.73 -12.73
CA GLY A 201 -9.06 -23.45 -13.33
C GLY A 201 -8.42 -22.23 -12.68
N ARG A 202 -7.74 -22.38 -11.53
CA ARG A 202 -6.99 -21.30 -10.89
C ARG A 202 -5.66 -21.04 -11.57
N TYR A 203 -4.97 -19.98 -11.16
CA TYR A 203 -3.72 -19.58 -11.77
C TYR A 203 -2.61 -19.47 -10.74
N ARG A 204 -1.41 -19.91 -11.09
CA ARG A 204 -0.24 -19.88 -10.23
C ARG A 204 0.84 -18.96 -10.78
N PHE A 205 1.38 -18.08 -9.93
CA PHE A 205 2.56 -17.29 -10.26
C PHE A 205 3.80 -18.17 -10.35
N THR A 206 4.64 -17.90 -11.35
CA THR A 206 5.82 -18.73 -11.66
C THR A 206 7.15 -18.00 -11.47
N HIS A 207 7.10 -16.69 -11.19
CA HIS A 207 8.28 -15.84 -11.09
C HIS A 207 8.29 -15.01 -9.81
N GLY A 208 9.49 -14.72 -9.34
CA GLY A 208 9.71 -13.77 -8.27
C GLY A 208 11.15 -13.31 -8.21
N ILE A 209 11.41 -12.39 -7.27
CA ILE A 209 12.72 -11.82 -7.02
C ILE A 209 13.13 -12.18 -5.60
N PRO A 210 14.16 -13.00 -5.39
CA PRO A 210 14.64 -13.31 -4.05
C PRO A 210 14.98 -12.05 -3.27
N LEU A 211 14.63 -12.02 -1.99
CA LEU A 211 14.86 -10.80 -1.19
C LEU A 211 16.33 -10.41 -1.08
N GLY A 212 17.26 -11.36 -1.21
CA GLY A 212 18.70 -11.08 -1.27
C GLY A 212 19.13 -10.27 -2.49
N ASP A 213 18.45 -10.47 -3.63
CA ASP A 213 18.71 -9.74 -4.88
C ASP A 213 17.97 -8.38 -4.87
N LEU A 214 16.84 -8.31 -4.17
CA LEU A 214 16.04 -7.08 -4.01
C LEU A 214 16.67 -6.09 -3.03
N ARG A 215 17.18 -6.57 -1.89
CA ARG A 215 17.67 -5.72 -0.78
C ARG A 215 18.70 -4.66 -1.20
N PRO A 216 19.69 -4.94 -2.06
CA PRO A 216 20.63 -3.93 -2.53
C PRO A 216 19.97 -2.73 -3.23
N LEU A 217 18.80 -2.93 -3.86
CA LEU A 217 18.07 -1.84 -4.53
C LEU A 217 17.48 -0.81 -3.57
N LEU A 218 17.42 -1.10 -2.27
CA LEU A 218 16.97 -0.16 -1.26
C LEU A 218 18.01 0.93 -0.95
N GLY A 219 19.26 0.76 -1.38
CA GLY A 219 20.37 1.64 -1.01
C GLY A 219 20.92 1.30 0.38
N GLU A 220 22.23 1.13 0.49
CA GLU A 220 22.88 0.75 1.76
C GLU A 220 22.68 1.81 2.85
N GLU A 221 22.68 3.09 2.45
CA GLU A 221 22.43 4.24 3.30
C GLU A 221 21.04 4.25 3.95
N ASN A 222 20.08 3.52 3.36
CA ASN A 222 18.72 3.44 3.87
C ASN A 222 18.51 2.27 4.83
N LEU A 223 19.51 1.41 5.05
CA LEU A 223 19.38 0.22 5.89
C LEU A 223 19.85 0.52 7.33
N THR A 224 19.14 -0.06 8.30
CA THR A 224 19.55 0.03 9.69
C THR A 224 20.68 -0.96 9.97
N HIS A 225 21.85 -0.44 10.36
CA HIS A 225 23.00 -1.24 10.79
C HIS A 225 23.10 -1.38 12.31
N ASP A 226 22.38 -0.55 13.06
CA ASP A 226 22.34 -0.63 14.52
C ASP A 226 21.61 -1.90 14.97
N ARG A 227 22.38 -2.83 15.53
CA ARG A 227 21.87 -4.12 16.01
C ARG A 227 20.94 -3.98 17.21
N THR A 228 20.96 -2.85 17.92
CA THR A 228 20.05 -2.61 19.06
C THR A 228 18.63 -2.36 18.58
N LEU A 229 18.47 -1.66 17.44
CA LEU A 229 17.16 -1.42 16.80
C LEU A 229 16.60 -2.68 16.13
N LEU A 230 17.47 -3.54 15.62
CA LEU A 230 17.06 -4.76 14.91
C LEU A 230 16.62 -5.91 15.83
N ARG A 231 16.78 -5.77 17.16
CA ARG A 231 16.28 -6.76 18.11
C ARG A 231 14.81 -6.47 18.43
N PRO A 232 13.97 -7.51 18.58
CA PRO A 232 12.65 -7.34 19.17
C PRO A 232 12.79 -6.63 20.52
N THR A 233 12.03 -5.57 20.74
CA THR A 233 11.81 -5.03 22.08
C THR A 233 10.84 -5.95 22.81
N GLU A 234 11.26 -6.44 23.99
CA GLU A 234 10.43 -7.29 24.88
C GLU A 234 9.12 -6.61 25.31
#